data_AF-A0A0Q6MCL6-F1
#
_entry.id   AF-A0A0Q6MCL6-F1
#
_cell.length_a   1.000
_cell.length_b   1.000
_cell.length_c   1.000
_cell.angle_alpha   90.00
_cell.angle_beta   90.00
_cell.angle_gamma   90.00
#
_symmetry.space_group_name_H-M   'P 1'
#
loop_
_entity.id
_entity.type
_entity.pdbx_description
1 polymer ?
#
loop_
_entity_poly.entity_id
_entity_poly.type
_entity_poly.pdbx_seq_one_letter_code
_entity_poly.pdbx_strand_id
1 'polypeptide(L)'
;MNLIQRVQDILLKPKATWPVIDGEVETTASLYQRYVMILAAIPAVASFIGLSVVGFGGYGMALRVPILSGLAHMVVGYVLGLVMVFVLALVVDALAPTFGGRKDPISALKVVAYSMTAAWVGGIFALLPSIGVLGLLASLYSIYLLFTGLPVLMKAPEAKAAAYTAVVILCAVVLMLVLAALSGLALPTRSMFGTTTAGGPAVTIKTPDGEVKIDTAKMDALAKKMEEAGKRMEEAQKSGDAAATGKAMGALTGGNGQPIAPADLKAALPEALGDLKRESIESQGGQAIGIASSMAKASYAAADKRVQLSITDLGGTAGLAALAGWANMTMDKETAEQVEKAYKQGERTVREEYRKDGSHGEVTVLLTNGVIVEAKGQQVDLAALKKALDAVGLDKLEAIKRPAKA
;
A
#
# COMPACT_ATOMS: atom_id res chain seq x y z
N MET A 1 10.39 41.27 -7.16
CA MET A 1 9.30 41.04 -6.20
C MET A 1 9.77 40.07 -5.12
N ASN A 2 9.30 40.19 -3.88
CA ASN A 2 9.63 39.22 -2.81
C ASN A 2 8.90 37.88 -3.07
N LEU A 3 9.54 36.75 -2.77
CA LEU A 3 8.98 35.40 -2.92
C LEU A 3 7.63 35.24 -2.23
N ILE A 4 7.51 35.72 -0.99
CA ILE A 4 6.28 35.59 -0.18
C ILE A 4 5.14 36.33 -0.85
N GLN A 5 5.40 37.55 -1.34
CA GLN A 5 4.41 38.35 -2.06
C GLN A 5 3.94 37.61 -3.33
N ARG A 6 4.88 37.04 -4.10
CA ARG A 6 4.51 36.24 -5.29
C ARG A 6 3.63 35.05 -4.95
N VAL A 7 3.95 34.32 -3.87
CA VAL A 7 3.15 33.19 -3.39
C VAL A 7 1.74 33.64 -2.99
N GLN A 8 1.62 34.74 -2.24
CA GLN A 8 0.32 35.29 -1.87
C GLN A 8 -0.48 35.75 -3.10
N ASP A 9 0.15 36.46 -4.02
CA ASP A 9 -0.52 37.01 -5.21
C ASP A 9 -1.04 35.90 -6.12
N ILE A 10 -0.27 34.82 -6.32
CA ILE A 10 -0.74 33.71 -7.16
C ILE A 10 -1.84 32.89 -6.47
N LEU A 11 -1.77 32.72 -5.14
CA LEU A 11 -2.76 31.95 -4.39
C LEU A 11 -4.07 32.71 -4.16
N LEU A 12 -4.00 34.03 -3.95
CA LEU A 12 -5.16 34.84 -3.58
C LEU A 12 -5.75 35.61 -4.78
N LYS A 13 -4.94 35.94 -5.79
CA LYS A 13 -5.34 36.76 -6.94
C LYS A 13 -4.86 36.19 -8.28
N PRO A 14 -5.05 34.89 -8.59
CA PRO A 14 -4.42 34.25 -9.73
C PRO A 14 -4.70 34.94 -11.08
N LYS A 15 -5.95 35.32 -11.34
CA LYS A 15 -6.34 35.98 -12.60
C LYS A 15 -5.63 37.32 -12.83
N ALA A 16 -5.30 38.06 -11.77
CA ALA A 16 -4.56 39.32 -11.87
C ALA A 16 -3.04 39.07 -11.94
N THR A 17 -2.57 37.97 -11.36
CA THR A 17 -1.14 37.66 -11.25
C THR A 17 -0.57 37.03 -12.52
N TRP A 18 -1.35 36.22 -13.26
CA TRP A 18 -0.89 35.58 -14.49
C TRP A 18 -0.41 36.55 -15.58
N PRO A 19 -1.11 37.66 -15.89
CA PRO A 19 -0.62 38.63 -16.86
C PRO A 19 0.69 39.31 -16.44
N VAL A 20 0.92 39.48 -15.14
CA VAL A 20 2.17 40.03 -14.61
C VAL A 20 3.32 39.03 -14.85
N ILE A 21 3.09 37.74 -14.57
CA ILE A 21 4.06 36.65 -14.82
C ILE A 21 4.38 36.51 -16.31
N ASP A 22 3.40 36.72 -17.20
CA ASP A 22 3.58 36.69 -18.65
C ASP A 22 4.59 37.74 -19.12
N GLY A 23 4.48 38.97 -18.61
CA GLY A 23 5.37 40.07 -18.96
C GLY A 23 6.79 40.00 -18.38
N GLU A 24 7.08 39.05 -17.48
CA GLU A 24 8.38 38.95 -16.82
C GLU A 24 9.41 38.21 -17.69
N VAL A 25 10.62 38.75 -17.80
CA VAL A 25 11.72 38.04 -18.46
C VAL A 25 12.38 37.12 -17.44
N GLU A 26 12.19 35.82 -17.63
CA GLU A 26 12.72 34.75 -16.76
C GLU A 26 13.55 33.78 -17.60
N THR A 27 14.51 33.13 -16.95
CA THR A 27 15.24 31.99 -17.49
C THR A 27 14.89 30.75 -16.66
N THR A 28 15.16 29.56 -17.20
CA THR A 28 15.02 28.31 -16.42
C THR A 28 15.82 28.38 -15.12
N ALA A 29 17.07 28.87 -15.17
CA ALA A 29 17.93 28.98 -14.00
C ALA A 29 17.37 29.95 -12.94
N SER A 30 16.94 31.15 -13.35
CA SER A 30 16.40 32.15 -12.42
C SER A 30 15.14 31.67 -11.73
N LEU A 31 14.21 31.05 -12.48
CA LEU A 31 12.95 30.55 -11.95
C LEU A 31 13.19 29.38 -10.98
N TYR A 32 14.12 28.49 -11.28
CA TYR A 32 14.48 27.40 -10.38
C TYR A 32 15.09 27.90 -9.08
N GLN A 33 16.09 28.79 -9.15
CA GLN A 33 16.81 29.27 -7.97
C GLN A 33 15.95 30.14 -7.06
N ARG A 34 15.10 30.99 -7.64
CA ARG A 34 14.33 31.99 -6.88
C ARG A 34 12.96 31.51 -6.44
N TYR A 35 12.45 30.41 -7.02
CA TYR A 35 11.08 29.97 -6.78
C TYR A 35 10.99 28.45 -6.56
N VAL A 36 11.27 27.64 -7.59
CA VAL A 36 10.97 26.19 -7.58
C VAL A 36 11.77 25.46 -6.49
N MET A 37 13.09 25.68 -6.42
CA MET A 37 13.94 25.00 -5.44
C MET A 37 13.54 25.33 -4.00
N ILE A 38 13.12 26.57 -3.74
CA ILE A 38 12.75 27.02 -2.41
C ILE A 38 11.41 26.41 -1.99
N LEU A 39 10.39 26.48 -2.85
CA LEU A 39 9.05 25.99 -2.53
C LEU A 39 8.97 24.46 -2.53
N ALA A 40 9.64 23.78 -3.47
CA ALA A 40 9.68 22.31 -3.51
C ALA A 40 10.38 21.71 -2.28
N ALA A 41 11.21 22.48 -1.57
CA ALA A 41 11.84 22.03 -0.34
C ALA A 41 10.84 21.90 0.82
N ILE A 42 9.74 22.66 0.80
CA ILE A 42 8.70 22.63 1.84
C ILE A 42 8.13 21.22 2.02
N PRO A 43 7.51 20.58 1.01
CA PRO A 43 6.99 19.23 1.17
C PRO A 43 8.08 18.21 1.46
N ALA A 44 9.29 18.36 0.89
CA ALA A 44 10.39 17.41 1.12
C ALA A 44 10.81 17.40 2.60
N VAL A 45 11.09 18.57 3.17
CA VAL A 45 11.49 18.72 4.57
C VAL A 45 10.33 18.39 5.51
N ALA A 46 9.11 18.85 5.20
CA ALA A 46 7.93 18.57 5.99
C ALA A 46 7.65 17.06 6.09
N SER A 47 7.73 16.35 4.95
CA SER A 47 7.53 14.90 4.92
C SER A 47 8.63 14.14 5.67
N PHE A 48 9.89 14.58 5.55
CA PHE A 48 11.00 14.00 6.31
C PHE A 48 10.77 14.10 7.82
N ILE A 49 10.44 15.29 8.31
CA ILE A 49 10.15 15.53 9.73
C ILE A 49 8.92 14.73 10.16
N GLY A 50 7.83 14.79 9.40
CA GLY A 50 6.59 14.11 9.73
C GLY A 50 6.72 12.59 9.79
N LEU A 51 7.51 11.98 8.90
CA LEU A 51 7.70 10.53 8.87
C LEU A 51 8.83 10.03 9.79
N SER A 52 9.92 10.79 9.94
CA SER A 52 11.14 10.32 10.61
C SER A 52 11.28 10.82 12.05
N VAL A 53 10.75 12.01 12.35
CA VAL A 53 10.84 12.63 13.69
C VAL A 53 9.52 12.49 14.44
N VAL A 54 8.40 12.84 13.81
CA VAL A 54 7.08 12.69 14.42
C VAL A 54 6.66 11.22 14.38
N GLY A 55 6.57 10.65 13.19
CA GLY A 55 6.12 9.28 12.95
C GLY A 55 4.61 9.18 12.77
N PHE A 56 4.15 7.97 12.43
CA PHE A 56 2.73 7.63 12.28
C PHE A 56 2.31 6.67 13.39
N GLY A 57 1.20 6.94 14.07
CA GLY A 57 0.65 6.05 15.09
C GLY A 57 -0.28 6.74 16.08
N GLY A 58 -0.88 5.93 16.96
CA GLY A 58 -1.80 6.36 18.02
C GLY A 58 -1.54 5.55 19.29
N TYR A 59 -2.11 5.97 20.43
CA TYR A 59 -1.95 5.30 21.73
C TYR A 59 -0.48 5.16 22.21
N GLY A 60 0.34 6.19 21.99
CA GLY A 60 1.72 6.25 22.52
C GLY A 60 2.78 5.48 21.72
N MET A 61 2.39 4.76 20.67
CA MET A 61 3.31 4.15 19.71
C MET A 61 3.39 4.99 18.44
N ALA A 62 4.60 5.37 18.02
CA ALA A 62 4.86 6.08 16.77
C ALA A 62 5.83 5.26 15.92
N LEU A 63 5.35 4.72 14.80
CA LEU A 63 6.18 4.12 13.77
C LEU A 63 6.90 5.24 13.03
N ARG A 64 8.23 5.30 13.16
CA ARG A 64 9.07 6.29 12.51
C ARG A 64 9.89 5.65 11.41
N VAL A 65 10.03 6.36 10.31
CA VAL A 65 11.02 6.03 9.30
C VAL A 65 12.41 6.28 9.89
N PRO A 66 13.36 5.34 9.81
CA PRO A 66 14.72 5.57 10.30
C PRO A 66 15.31 6.84 9.67
N ILE A 67 15.99 7.67 10.48
CA ILE A 67 16.47 9.01 10.08
C ILE A 67 17.28 8.97 8.79
N LEU A 68 18.20 8.00 8.65
CA LEU A 68 19.04 7.89 7.46
C LEU A 68 18.23 7.58 6.19
N SER A 69 17.28 6.64 6.27
CA SER A 69 16.37 6.37 5.15
C SER A 69 15.46 7.56 4.85
N GLY A 70 14.93 8.22 5.88
CA GLY A 70 14.11 9.41 5.73
C GLY A 70 14.86 10.55 5.04
N LEU A 71 16.12 10.75 5.39
CA LEU A 71 16.98 11.75 4.76
C LEU A 71 17.25 11.40 3.29
N ALA A 72 17.49 10.12 2.99
CA ALA A 72 17.66 9.66 1.62
C ALA A 72 16.36 9.87 0.79
N HIS A 73 15.19 9.58 1.37
CA HIS A 73 13.89 9.88 0.75
C HIS A 73 13.68 11.38 0.51
N MET A 74 14.07 12.22 1.48
CA MET A 74 14.00 13.67 1.34
C MET A 74 14.81 14.15 0.14
N VAL A 75 16.08 13.72 0.04
CA VAL A 75 16.99 14.14 -1.02
C VAL A 75 16.53 13.63 -2.39
N VAL A 76 16.24 12.33 -2.49
CA VAL A 76 15.78 11.72 -3.75
C VAL A 76 14.45 12.30 -4.19
N GLY A 77 13.48 12.41 -3.28
CA GLY A 77 12.16 12.97 -3.58
C GLY A 77 12.23 14.44 -3.99
N TYR A 78 13.10 15.23 -3.35
CA TYR A 78 13.34 16.63 -3.73
C TYR A 78 13.92 16.73 -5.14
N VAL A 79 15.00 15.99 -5.44
CA VAL A 79 15.66 16.02 -6.75
C VAL A 79 14.70 15.53 -7.85
N LEU A 80 14.01 14.42 -7.63
CA LEU A 80 13.02 13.92 -8.59
C LEU A 80 11.88 14.93 -8.77
N GLY A 81 11.39 15.55 -7.71
CA GLY A 81 10.37 16.60 -7.79
C GLY A 81 10.80 17.79 -8.66
N LEU A 82 12.05 18.24 -8.55
CA LEU A 82 12.61 19.28 -9.41
C LEU A 82 12.66 18.86 -10.89
N VAL A 83 13.04 17.61 -11.16
CA VAL A 83 13.02 17.03 -12.52
C VAL A 83 11.60 16.97 -13.07
N MET A 84 10.61 16.59 -12.24
CA MET A 84 9.22 16.50 -12.69
C MET A 84 8.63 17.84 -13.10
N VAL A 85 8.98 18.93 -12.42
CA VAL A 85 8.56 20.28 -12.82
C VAL A 85 9.02 20.57 -14.26
N PHE A 86 10.25 20.20 -14.59
CA PHE A 86 10.80 20.40 -15.93
C PHE A 86 10.11 19.49 -16.96
N VAL A 87 9.96 18.20 -16.65
CA VAL A 87 9.32 17.23 -17.55
C VAL A 87 7.86 17.61 -17.82
N LEU A 88 7.12 18.03 -16.80
CA LEU A 88 5.73 18.48 -16.97
C LEU A 88 5.66 19.77 -17.79
N ALA A 89 6.63 20.69 -17.65
CA ALA A 89 6.73 21.86 -18.51
C ALA A 89 6.96 21.50 -19.98
N LEU A 90 7.80 20.49 -20.27
CA LEU A 90 7.97 19.97 -21.63
C LEU A 90 6.67 19.36 -22.18
N VAL A 91 5.91 18.65 -21.34
CA VAL A 91 4.60 18.10 -21.74
C VAL A 91 3.62 19.23 -22.06
N VAL A 92 3.54 20.25 -21.21
CA VAL A 92 2.71 21.45 -21.46
C VAL A 92 3.14 22.10 -22.78
N ASP A 93 4.42 22.41 -22.97
CA ASP A 93 4.90 23.01 -24.22
C ASP A 93 4.56 22.15 -25.45
N ALA A 94 4.77 20.84 -25.36
CA ALA A 94 4.47 19.91 -26.45
C ALA A 94 2.98 19.86 -26.82
N LEU A 95 2.09 19.94 -25.82
CA LEU A 95 0.63 19.88 -26.00
C LEU A 95 0.03 21.20 -26.48
N ALA A 96 0.73 22.33 -26.32
CA ALA A 96 0.17 23.65 -26.62
C ALA A 96 -0.47 23.77 -28.02
N PRO A 97 0.16 23.31 -29.13
CA PRO A 97 -0.46 23.41 -30.46
C PRO A 97 -1.75 22.61 -30.61
N THR A 98 -1.86 21.45 -29.97
CA THR A 98 -3.07 20.59 -30.00
C THR A 98 -4.29 21.34 -29.47
N PHE A 99 -4.07 22.23 -28.50
CA PHE A 99 -5.12 23.06 -27.90
C PHE A 99 -5.19 24.48 -28.47
N GLY A 100 -4.48 24.77 -29.56
CA GLY A 100 -4.46 26.09 -30.20
C GLY A 100 -3.65 27.15 -29.46
N GLY A 101 -2.79 26.74 -28.53
CA GLY A 101 -1.80 27.59 -27.87
C GLY A 101 -0.49 27.70 -28.66
N ARG A 102 0.39 28.57 -28.17
CA ARG A 102 1.75 28.80 -28.68
C ARG A 102 2.77 28.00 -27.85
N LYS A 103 3.74 27.41 -28.54
CA LYS A 103 4.94 26.84 -27.89
C LYS A 103 5.85 27.94 -27.40
N ASP A 104 6.21 27.86 -26.14
CA ASP A 104 7.21 28.68 -25.48
C ASP A 104 7.65 27.92 -24.20
N PRO A 105 8.82 27.26 -24.22
CA PRO A 105 9.28 26.44 -23.11
C PRO A 105 9.40 27.20 -21.79
N ILE A 106 9.74 28.50 -21.83
CA ILE A 106 9.85 29.32 -20.62
C ILE A 106 8.47 29.63 -20.07
N SER A 107 7.50 29.97 -20.92
CA SER A 107 6.12 30.19 -20.50
C SER A 107 5.48 28.91 -19.97
N ALA A 108 5.74 27.76 -20.59
CA ALA A 108 5.28 26.46 -20.09
C ALA A 108 5.85 26.16 -18.69
N LEU A 109 7.16 26.43 -18.49
CA LEU A 109 7.80 26.25 -17.20
C LEU A 109 7.23 27.20 -16.13
N LYS A 110 6.97 28.47 -16.47
CA LYS A 110 6.29 29.40 -15.57
C LYS A 110 4.93 28.86 -15.13
N VAL A 111 4.09 28.43 -16.08
CA VAL A 111 2.76 27.89 -15.76
C VAL A 111 2.85 26.72 -14.78
N VAL A 112 3.72 25.76 -15.06
CA VAL A 112 3.90 24.60 -14.19
C VAL A 112 4.41 25.02 -12.81
N ALA A 113 5.51 25.78 -12.75
CA ALA A 113 6.10 26.23 -11.50
C ALA A 113 5.11 27.00 -10.62
N TYR A 114 4.40 27.98 -11.18
CA TYR A 114 3.47 28.82 -10.41
C TYR A 114 2.15 28.10 -10.08
N SER A 115 1.70 27.15 -10.92
CA SER A 115 0.52 26.34 -10.59
C SER A 115 0.78 25.38 -9.43
N MET A 116 2.00 24.86 -9.29
CA MET A 116 2.38 23.94 -8.21
C MET A 116 2.51 24.62 -6.84
N THR A 117 2.43 25.96 -6.77
CA THR A 117 2.55 26.74 -5.53
C THR A 117 1.63 26.24 -4.42
N ALA A 118 0.37 25.96 -4.74
CA ALA A 118 -0.60 25.52 -3.74
C ALA A 118 -0.25 24.14 -3.17
N ALA A 119 0.18 23.20 -4.02
CA ALA A 119 0.66 21.90 -3.59
C ALA A 119 1.93 22.01 -2.72
N TRP A 120 2.88 22.87 -3.07
CA TRP A 120 4.10 23.07 -2.27
C TRP A 120 3.83 23.71 -0.91
N VAL A 121 3.01 24.76 -0.87
CA VAL A 121 2.61 25.41 0.39
C VAL A 121 1.78 24.45 1.24
N GLY A 122 0.83 23.73 0.63
CA GLY A 122 0.04 22.69 1.29
C GLY A 122 0.89 21.52 1.79
N GLY A 123 2.05 21.30 1.18
CA GLY A 123 3.05 20.31 1.61
C GLY A 123 3.51 20.47 3.06
N ILE A 124 3.34 21.66 3.66
CA ILE A 124 3.64 21.88 5.08
C ILE A 124 2.84 20.96 6.01
N PHE A 125 1.62 20.58 5.62
CA PHE A 125 0.78 19.68 6.40
C PHE A 125 1.34 18.26 6.49
N ALA A 126 2.34 17.91 5.67
CA ALA A 126 3.07 16.65 5.80
C ALA A 126 3.92 16.56 7.09
N LEU A 127 4.13 17.68 7.81
CA LEU A 127 4.76 17.68 9.15
C LEU A 127 4.02 16.80 10.15
N LEU A 128 2.71 16.66 10.01
CA LEU A 128 1.85 15.88 10.89
C LEU A 128 1.00 14.94 10.02
N PRO A 129 1.35 13.65 9.95
CA PRO A 129 0.67 12.71 9.07
C PRO A 129 -0.86 12.66 9.22
N SER A 130 -1.38 12.91 10.43
CA SER A 130 -2.83 12.93 10.72
C SER A 130 -3.60 14.05 10.01
N ILE A 131 -2.94 15.18 9.70
CA ILE A 131 -3.55 16.31 8.98
C ILE A 131 -3.09 16.39 7.53
N GLY A 132 -2.34 15.40 7.03
CA GLY A 132 -1.84 15.37 5.65
C GLY A 132 -2.94 15.49 4.59
N VAL A 133 -4.18 15.12 4.93
CA VAL A 133 -5.36 15.33 4.08
C VAL A 133 -5.58 16.81 3.70
N LEU A 134 -5.21 17.76 4.57
CA LEU A 134 -5.27 19.19 4.27
C LEU A 134 -4.27 19.58 3.17
N GLY A 135 -3.10 18.92 3.13
CA GLY A 135 -2.13 19.06 2.06
C GLY A 135 -2.66 18.57 0.71
N LEU A 136 -3.39 17.45 0.71
CA LEU A 136 -4.08 16.95 -0.48
C LEU A 136 -5.13 17.96 -0.97
N LEU A 137 -5.96 18.49 -0.08
CA LEU A 137 -6.95 19.52 -0.43
C LEU A 137 -6.31 20.78 -0.99
N ALA A 138 -5.21 21.25 -0.41
CA ALA A 138 -4.45 22.37 -0.93
C ALA A 138 -3.89 22.10 -2.33
N SER A 139 -3.45 20.86 -2.61
CA SER A 139 -2.95 20.48 -3.93
C SER A 139 -4.03 20.52 -5.03
N LEU A 140 -5.31 20.33 -4.69
CA LEU A 140 -6.40 20.46 -5.66
C LEU A 140 -6.50 21.89 -6.21
N TYR A 141 -6.14 22.90 -5.40
CA TYR A 141 -6.11 24.29 -5.86
C TYR A 141 -5.05 24.53 -6.96
N SER A 142 -4.00 23.71 -7.03
CA SER A 142 -3.03 23.76 -8.14
C SER A 142 -3.66 23.47 -9.50
N ILE A 143 -4.74 22.67 -9.54
CA ILE A 143 -5.50 22.42 -10.78
C ILE A 143 -6.18 23.69 -11.26
N TYR A 144 -6.77 24.47 -10.35
CA TYR A 144 -7.38 25.76 -10.66
C TYR A 144 -6.35 26.79 -11.12
N LEU A 145 -5.17 26.82 -10.47
CA LEU A 145 -4.07 27.67 -10.92
C LEU A 145 -3.61 27.29 -12.33
N LEU A 146 -3.41 26.01 -12.59
CA LEU A 146 -3.06 25.52 -13.93
C LEU A 146 -4.10 25.93 -14.98
N PHE A 147 -5.39 25.73 -14.69
CA PHE A 147 -6.50 26.10 -15.57
C PHE A 147 -6.52 27.60 -15.90
N THR A 148 -6.24 28.45 -14.92
CA THR A 148 -6.23 29.91 -15.13
C THR A 148 -4.92 30.42 -15.77
N GLY A 149 -3.81 29.70 -15.62
CA GLY A 149 -2.51 30.09 -16.17
C GLY A 149 -2.30 29.69 -17.62
N LEU A 150 -2.81 28.53 -18.04
CA LEU A 150 -2.63 28.01 -19.40
C LEU A 150 -3.10 28.98 -20.51
N PRO A 151 -4.30 29.59 -20.44
CA PRO A 151 -4.75 30.53 -21.47
C PRO A 151 -3.87 31.77 -21.57
N VAL A 152 -3.35 32.23 -20.42
CA VAL A 152 -2.58 33.48 -20.34
C VAL A 152 -1.17 33.29 -20.89
N LEU A 153 -0.45 32.26 -20.42
CA LEU A 153 0.96 32.05 -20.75
C LEU A 153 1.14 31.28 -22.06
N MET A 154 0.35 30.23 -22.27
CA MET A 154 0.44 29.42 -23.50
C MET A 154 -0.43 29.99 -24.63
N LYS A 155 -1.11 31.14 -24.41
CA LYS A 155 -2.01 31.78 -25.37
C LYS A 155 -3.08 30.83 -25.93
N ALA A 156 -3.49 29.84 -25.14
CA ALA A 156 -4.52 28.89 -25.53
C ALA A 156 -5.91 29.56 -25.46
N PRO A 157 -6.83 29.28 -26.40
CA PRO A 157 -8.20 29.78 -26.33
C PRO A 157 -8.89 29.35 -25.03
N GLU A 158 -9.60 30.27 -24.36
CA GLU A 158 -10.27 29.99 -23.08
C GLU A 158 -11.25 28.81 -23.17
N ALA A 159 -11.95 28.66 -24.30
CA ALA A 159 -12.86 27.54 -24.55
C ALA A 159 -12.18 26.16 -24.53
N LYS A 160 -10.86 26.09 -24.79
CA LYS A 160 -10.06 24.85 -24.79
C LYS A 160 -9.27 24.66 -23.48
N ALA A 161 -9.26 25.65 -22.59
CA ALA A 161 -8.48 25.64 -21.36
C ALA A 161 -8.79 24.45 -20.46
N ALA A 162 -10.07 24.09 -20.33
CA ALA A 162 -10.50 22.97 -19.49
C ALA A 162 -9.99 21.62 -20.04
N ALA A 163 -10.13 21.39 -21.34
CA ALA A 163 -9.63 20.18 -22.00
C ALA A 163 -8.10 20.09 -21.92
N TYR A 164 -7.41 21.21 -22.14
CA TYR A 164 -5.96 21.27 -22.02
C TYR A 164 -5.50 20.93 -20.60
N THR A 165 -6.13 21.53 -19.59
CA THR A 165 -5.84 21.23 -18.18
C THR A 165 -6.07 19.76 -17.87
N ALA A 166 -7.20 19.17 -18.29
CA ALA A 166 -7.51 17.78 -18.03
C ALA A 166 -6.45 16.82 -18.59
N VAL A 167 -5.96 17.07 -19.81
CA VAL A 167 -4.90 16.25 -20.42
C VAL A 167 -3.57 16.43 -19.70
N VAL A 168 -3.21 17.67 -19.32
CA VAL A 168 -1.99 17.92 -18.53
C VAL A 168 -2.05 17.22 -17.17
N ILE A 169 -3.20 17.23 -16.50
CA ILE A 169 -3.40 16.51 -15.23
C ILE A 169 -3.26 15.00 -15.43
N LEU A 170 -3.84 14.43 -16.50
CA LEU A 170 -3.67 13.01 -16.81
C LEU A 170 -2.19 12.66 -17.01
N CYS A 171 -1.45 13.48 -17.77
CA CYS A 171 -0.01 13.31 -17.91
C CYS A 171 0.72 13.44 -16.58
N ALA A 172 0.35 14.41 -15.72
CA ALA A 172 0.93 14.59 -14.40
C ALA A 172 0.70 13.37 -13.48
N VAL A 173 -0.47 12.72 -13.55
CA VAL A 173 -0.76 11.48 -12.83
C VAL A 173 0.14 10.33 -13.31
N VAL A 174 0.26 10.14 -14.62
CA VAL A 174 1.17 9.13 -15.19
C VAL A 174 2.62 9.37 -14.74
N LEU A 175 3.05 10.63 -14.82
CA LEU A 175 4.35 11.09 -14.38
C LEU A 175 4.59 10.85 -12.87
N MET A 176 3.57 11.04 -12.03
CA MET A 176 3.63 10.72 -10.60
C MET A 176 3.80 9.21 -10.36
N LEU A 177 3.11 8.35 -11.12
CA LEU A 177 3.26 6.89 -11.01
C LEU A 177 4.68 6.45 -11.39
N VAL A 178 5.26 7.06 -12.43
CA VAL A 178 6.66 6.82 -12.82
C VAL A 178 7.61 7.25 -11.71
N LEU A 179 7.39 8.43 -11.10
CA LEU A 179 8.21 8.89 -9.98
C LEU A 179 8.11 7.96 -8.77
N ALA A 180 6.93 7.44 -8.46
CA ALA A 180 6.74 6.47 -7.39
C ALA A 180 7.53 5.17 -7.66
N ALA A 181 7.49 4.66 -8.90
CA ALA A 181 8.26 3.48 -9.30
C ALA A 181 9.78 3.72 -9.22
N LEU A 182 10.28 4.87 -9.69
CA LEU A 182 11.70 5.22 -9.62
C LEU A 182 12.19 5.39 -8.18
N SER A 183 11.34 6.00 -7.33
CA SER A 183 11.65 6.17 -5.90
C SER A 183 11.75 4.81 -5.19
N GLY A 184 10.89 3.84 -5.54
CA GLY A 184 10.94 2.48 -5.03
C GLY A 184 12.15 1.66 -5.48
N LEU A 185 12.74 1.99 -6.64
CA LEU A 185 13.99 1.40 -7.11
C LEU A 185 15.22 2.01 -6.44
N ALA A 186 15.22 3.34 -6.23
CA ALA A 186 16.34 4.07 -5.65
C ALA A 186 16.50 3.84 -4.13
N LEU A 187 15.39 3.57 -3.44
CA LEU A 187 15.35 3.35 -2.01
C LEU A 187 14.52 2.09 -1.78
N PRO A 188 15.09 0.98 -1.28
CA PRO A 188 14.34 -0.21 -0.90
C PRO A 188 13.54 0.09 0.38
N THR A 189 12.57 0.99 0.26
CA THR A 189 11.50 1.13 1.23
C THR A 189 10.71 -0.16 1.19
N ARG A 190 10.76 -0.92 2.30
CA ARG A 190 9.60 -1.69 2.71
C ARG A 190 8.46 -0.69 2.84
N SER A 191 7.69 -0.52 1.77
CA SER A 191 6.56 0.41 1.74
C SER A 191 5.65 0.09 2.90
N MET A 192 5.58 1.00 3.88
CA MET A 192 4.65 0.94 4.99
C MET A 192 3.17 1.02 4.52
N PHE A 193 2.94 1.25 3.22
CA PHE A 193 1.65 1.42 2.57
C PHE A 193 1.31 0.33 1.52
N GLY A 194 1.89 -0.86 1.63
CA GLY A 194 1.33 -2.06 0.97
C GLY A 194 1.51 -2.18 -0.55
N THR A 195 2.48 -1.49 -1.15
CA THR A 195 2.91 -1.75 -2.53
C THR A 195 4.35 -2.26 -2.56
N THR A 196 4.51 -3.51 -2.99
CA THR A 196 5.75 -4.31 -2.91
C THR A 196 6.70 -4.04 -4.08
N THR A 197 7.95 -3.66 -3.82
CA THR A 197 9.14 -4.02 -4.64
C THR A 197 10.40 -4.08 -3.75
N ALA A 198 11.41 -4.82 -4.20
CA ALA A 198 12.28 -5.71 -3.41
C ALA A 198 13.62 -5.14 -2.88
N GLY A 199 14.16 -5.77 -1.81
CA GLY A 199 15.56 -6.25 -1.76
C GLY A 199 16.68 -5.45 -1.04
N GLY A 200 17.00 -5.82 0.23
CA GLY A 200 18.34 -5.85 0.88
C GLY A 200 18.97 -4.53 1.43
N PRO A 201 20.09 -4.56 2.22
CA PRO A 201 20.75 -5.64 2.98
C PRO A 201 20.97 -5.36 4.50
N ALA A 202 21.27 -6.42 5.27
CA ALA A 202 21.85 -6.50 6.63
C ALA A 202 21.27 -5.62 7.77
N VAL A 203 20.54 -6.27 8.69
CA VAL A 203 20.03 -5.64 9.92
C VAL A 203 20.97 -5.95 11.09
N THR A 204 21.56 -4.91 11.69
CA THR A 204 22.18 -5.01 13.02
C THR A 204 21.18 -4.49 14.05
N ILE A 205 20.66 -5.36 14.90
CA ILE A 205 19.76 -4.96 15.99
C ILE A 205 20.59 -4.86 17.26
N LYS A 206 20.68 -3.66 17.83
CA LYS A 206 21.23 -3.44 19.18
C LYS A 206 20.08 -3.41 20.17
N THR A 207 20.06 -4.38 21.08
CA THR A 207 19.19 -4.41 22.27
C THR A 207 20.02 -4.12 23.53
N PRO A 208 19.40 -3.69 24.64
CA PRO A 208 20.11 -3.35 25.89
C PRO A 208 21.00 -4.48 26.45
N ASP A 209 20.70 -5.75 26.14
CA ASP A 209 21.40 -6.94 26.64
C ASP A 209 22.45 -7.55 25.68
N GLY A 210 22.87 -6.85 24.62
CA GLY A 210 23.98 -7.27 23.75
C GLY A 210 23.68 -7.35 22.25
N GLU A 211 24.75 -7.57 21.46
CA GLU A 211 24.76 -7.53 19.99
C GLU A 211 24.47 -8.92 19.39
N VAL A 212 23.41 -9.04 18.59
CA VAL A 212 23.13 -10.26 17.82
C VAL A 212 23.55 -10.04 16.36
N LYS A 213 24.63 -10.69 15.93
CA LYS A 213 25.09 -10.72 14.53
C LYS A 213 24.50 -11.93 13.80
N ILE A 214 23.87 -11.66 12.67
CA ILE A 214 23.36 -12.69 11.75
C ILE A 214 24.48 -13.04 10.76
N ASP A 215 24.86 -14.32 10.74
CA ASP A 215 26.00 -14.86 10.00
C ASP A 215 25.79 -14.86 8.47
N THR A 216 26.65 -14.15 7.74
CA THR A 216 26.56 -13.91 6.28
C THR A 216 26.88 -15.14 5.43
N ALA A 217 27.48 -16.18 6.01
CA ALA A 217 27.75 -17.44 5.31
C ALA A 217 26.48 -18.17 4.84
N LYS A 218 25.34 -17.95 5.51
CA LYS A 218 24.03 -18.46 5.07
C LYS A 218 23.44 -17.66 3.89
N MET A 219 23.91 -16.43 3.66
CA MET A 219 23.48 -15.57 2.57
C MET A 219 24.22 -15.89 1.27
N ASP A 220 25.48 -16.31 1.31
CA ASP A 220 26.20 -16.77 0.10
C ASP A 220 25.59 -18.07 -0.45
N ALA A 221 25.15 -18.97 0.44
CA ALA A 221 24.39 -20.15 0.04
C ALA A 221 23.00 -19.78 -0.56
N LEU A 222 22.41 -18.67 -0.10
CA LEU A 222 21.17 -18.14 -0.67
C LEU A 222 21.40 -17.44 -2.01
N ALA A 223 22.51 -16.72 -2.16
CA ALA A 223 22.92 -16.05 -3.40
C ALA A 223 23.22 -17.07 -4.50
N LYS A 224 23.93 -18.16 -4.18
CA LYS A 224 24.11 -19.30 -5.10
C LYS A 224 22.78 -19.94 -5.50
N LYS A 225 21.86 -20.12 -4.54
CA LYS A 225 20.51 -20.61 -4.84
C LYS A 225 19.71 -19.64 -5.70
N MET A 226 19.89 -18.33 -5.56
CA MET A 226 19.27 -17.31 -6.40
C MET A 226 19.86 -17.28 -7.81
N GLU A 227 21.17 -17.47 -7.97
CA GLU A 227 21.82 -17.56 -9.27
C GLU A 227 21.39 -18.83 -10.04
N GLU A 228 21.29 -19.97 -9.34
CA GLU A 228 20.73 -21.21 -9.89
C GLU A 228 19.24 -21.07 -10.24
N ALA A 229 18.47 -20.33 -9.42
CA ALA A 229 17.07 -20.03 -9.72
C ALA A 229 16.91 -19.09 -10.92
N GLY A 230 17.80 -18.11 -11.08
CA GLY A 230 17.85 -17.21 -12.24
C GLY A 230 18.15 -17.97 -13.53
N LYS A 231 19.12 -18.89 -13.52
CA LYS A 231 19.42 -19.77 -14.66
C LYS A 231 18.23 -20.67 -15.02
N ARG A 232 17.54 -21.22 -14.03
CA ARG A 232 16.30 -22.00 -14.24
C ARG A 232 15.15 -21.15 -14.77
N MET A 233 15.08 -19.87 -14.40
CA MET A 233 14.09 -18.92 -14.91
C MET A 233 14.34 -18.60 -16.39
N GLU A 234 15.61 -18.45 -16.76
CA GLU A 234 16.02 -18.22 -18.15
C GLU A 234 15.80 -19.47 -19.04
N GLU A 235 15.99 -20.67 -18.48
CA GLU A 235 15.67 -21.94 -19.15
C GLU A 235 14.15 -22.19 -19.27
N ALA A 236 13.37 -21.88 -18.22
CA ALA A 236 11.91 -22.04 -18.22
C ALA A 236 11.20 -21.04 -19.15
N GLN A 237 11.76 -19.84 -19.31
CA GLN A 237 11.23 -18.83 -20.22
C GLN A 237 11.48 -19.19 -21.69
N LYS A 238 12.53 -19.97 -21.98
CA LYS A 238 12.83 -20.50 -23.33
C LYS A 238 11.99 -21.72 -23.71
N SER A 239 11.47 -22.49 -22.75
CA SER A 239 10.71 -23.72 -23.02
C SER A 239 9.21 -23.51 -23.23
N GLY A 240 8.66 -22.32 -22.90
CA GLY A 240 7.23 -22.02 -23.08
C GLY A 240 6.29 -22.82 -22.17
N ASP A 241 6.83 -23.51 -21.16
CA ASP A 241 6.05 -24.36 -20.26
C ASP A 241 5.49 -23.53 -19.08
N ALA A 242 4.18 -23.28 -19.12
CA ALA A 242 3.45 -22.52 -18.11
C ALA A 242 3.55 -23.15 -16.70
N ALA A 243 3.74 -24.48 -16.61
CA ALA A 243 3.91 -25.18 -15.34
C ALA A 243 5.28 -24.91 -14.72
N ALA A 244 6.34 -24.76 -15.54
CA ALA A 244 7.68 -24.42 -15.08
C ALA A 244 7.77 -22.96 -14.61
N THR A 245 7.09 -22.05 -15.32
CA THR A 245 7.00 -20.63 -14.96
C THR A 245 6.26 -20.43 -13.63
N GLY A 246 5.16 -21.16 -13.40
CA GLY A 246 4.44 -21.15 -12.12
C GLY A 246 5.27 -21.70 -10.96
N LYS A 247 6.05 -22.78 -11.19
CA LYS A 247 6.97 -23.35 -10.20
C LYS A 247 8.12 -22.40 -9.83
N ALA A 248 8.63 -21.63 -10.79
CA ALA A 248 9.70 -20.66 -10.56
C ALA A 248 9.21 -19.42 -9.79
N MET A 249 7.99 -18.94 -10.08
CA MET A 249 7.38 -17.80 -9.38
C MET A 249 7.03 -18.13 -7.92
N GLY A 250 6.51 -19.34 -7.65
CA GLY A 250 6.20 -19.80 -6.28
C GLY A 250 7.43 -19.99 -5.39
N ALA A 251 8.59 -20.32 -6.00
CA ALA A 251 9.85 -20.41 -5.28
C ALA A 251 10.41 -19.03 -4.86
N LEU A 252 10.08 -17.96 -5.59
CA LEU A 252 10.52 -16.58 -5.31
C LEU A 252 9.68 -15.88 -4.23
N THR A 253 8.39 -16.19 -4.11
CA THR A 253 7.46 -15.56 -3.12
C THR A 253 7.38 -16.33 -1.80
N GLY A 254 8.19 -17.39 -1.66
CA GLY A 254 8.16 -18.27 -0.49
C GLY A 254 6.95 -19.21 -0.44
N GLY A 255 6.04 -19.17 -1.42
CA GLY A 255 4.85 -20.04 -1.51
C GLY A 255 5.19 -21.41 -2.11
N ASN A 256 5.88 -22.26 -1.35
CA ASN A 256 6.23 -23.62 -1.77
C ASN A 256 5.20 -24.70 -1.36
N GLY A 257 4.10 -24.32 -0.70
CA GLY A 257 3.04 -25.26 -0.32
C GLY A 257 1.87 -25.19 -1.30
N GLN A 258 1.52 -26.29 -1.96
CA GLN A 258 0.20 -26.40 -2.57
C GLN A 258 -0.85 -26.31 -1.46
N PRO A 259 -1.92 -25.54 -1.66
CA PRO A 259 -3.01 -25.52 -0.71
C PRO A 259 -3.71 -26.88 -0.69
N ILE A 260 -4.30 -27.23 0.45
CA ILE A 260 -5.19 -28.39 0.60
C ILE A 260 -6.29 -28.30 -0.47
N ALA A 261 -6.71 -29.43 -1.04
CA ALA A 261 -7.72 -29.41 -2.09
C ALA A 261 -9.03 -28.78 -1.55
N PRO A 262 -9.71 -27.90 -2.31
CA PRO A 262 -10.96 -27.29 -1.85
C PRO A 262 -12.03 -28.31 -1.44
N ALA A 263 -12.03 -29.50 -2.05
CA ALA A 263 -12.92 -30.60 -1.71
C ALA A 263 -12.65 -31.18 -0.30
N ASP A 264 -11.38 -31.27 0.11
CA ASP A 264 -11.01 -31.76 1.44
C ASP A 264 -11.38 -30.74 2.52
N LEU A 265 -11.21 -29.45 2.24
CA LEU A 265 -11.70 -28.38 3.12
C LEU A 265 -13.22 -28.39 3.22
N LYS A 266 -13.92 -28.63 2.11
CA LYS A 266 -15.38 -28.76 2.08
C LYS A 266 -15.87 -29.93 2.92
N ALA A 267 -15.16 -31.05 2.91
CA ALA A 267 -15.51 -32.25 3.68
C ALA A 267 -15.37 -32.05 5.21
N ALA A 268 -14.54 -31.10 5.64
CA ALA A 268 -14.39 -30.75 7.06
C ALA A 268 -15.58 -29.92 7.60
N LEU A 269 -16.44 -29.38 6.74
CA LEU A 269 -17.61 -28.61 7.17
C LEU A 269 -18.79 -29.57 7.44
N PRO A 270 -19.33 -29.61 8.68
CA PRO A 270 -20.39 -30.55 9.05
C PRO A 270 -21.73 -30.22 8.37
N GLU A 271 -22.65 -31.18 8.32
CA GLU A 271 -23.99 -30.99 7.74
C GLU A 271 -24.95 -30.19 8.63
N ALA A 272 -24.70 -30.21 9.94
CA ALA A 272 -25.46 -29.46 10.94
C ALA A 272 -24.54 -29.05 12.10
N LEU A 273 -24.90 -27.95 12.77
CA LEU A 273 -24.25 -27.45 13.98
C LEU A 273 -25.29 -27.39 15.10
N GLY A 274 -25.48 -28.51 15.81
CA GLY A 274 -26.59 -28.66 16.74
C GLY A 274 -27.93 -28.51 16.01
N ASP A 275 -28.73 -27.52 16.40
CA ASP A 275 -30.05 -27.25 15.78
C ASP A 275 -29.96 -26.47 14.45
N LEU A 276 -28.78 -25.95 14.09
CA LEU A 276 -28.56 -25.17 12.88
C LEU A 276 -28.32 -26.10 11.67
N LYS A 277 -29.19 -26.03 10.67
CA LYS A 277 -29.03 -26.78 9.42
C LYS A 277 -28.18 -26.00 8.41
N ARG A 278 -27.33 -26.70 7.66
CA ARG A 278 -26.53 -26.09 6.59
C ARG A 278 -27.44 -25.71 5.42
N GLU A 279 -27.47 -24.42 5.07
CA GLU A 279 -28.21 -23.87 3.93
C GLU A 279 -27.39 -23.88 2.66
N SER A 280 -26.10 -23.57 2.77
CA SER A 280 -25.20 -23.47 1.62
C SER A 280 -23.81 -23.99 1.98
N ILE A 281 -23.12 -24.50 0.96
CA ILE A 281 -21.72 -24.90 1.06
C ILE A 281 -21.02 -24.67 -0.28
N GLU A 282 -19.93 -23.92 -0.23
CA GLU A 282 -19.13 -23.54 -1.38
C GLU A 282 -17.67 -23.88 -1.11
N SER A 283 -16.95 -24.20 -2.18
CA SER A 283 -15.51 -24.46 -2.12
C SER A 283 -14.87 -23.92 -3.38
N GLN A 284 -13.81 -23.13 -3.22
CA GLN A 284 -13.08 -22.55 -4.33
C GLN A 284 -11.58 -22.67 -4.10
N GLY A 285 -10.84 -22.94 -5.17
CA GLY A 285 -9.39 -22.84 -5.20
C GLY A 285 -9.00 -21.76 -6.20
N GLY A 286 -7.93 -21.04 -5.92
CA GLY A 286 -7.49 -19.97 -6.81
C GLY A 286 -6.06 -19.52 -6.52
N GLN A 287 -5.59 -18.59 -7.34
CA GLN A 287 -4.34 -17.89 -7.11
C GLN A 287 -4.63 -16.40 -7.15
N ALA A 288 -4.28 -15.68 -6.08
CA ALA A 288 -4.40 -14.23 -6.00
C ALA A 288 -3.02 -13.65 -5.68
N ILE A 289 -2.54 -12.71 -6.49
CA ILE A 289 -1.25 -12.03 -6.29
C ILE A 289 -0.09 -13.05 -6.11
N GLY A 290 -0.09 -14.12 -6.90
CA GLY A 290 0.93 -15.17 -6.85
C GLY A 290 0.89 -16.08 -5.61
N ILE A 291 -0.13 -15.96 -4.75
CA ILE A 291 -0.37 -16.85 -3.61
C ILE A 291 -1.51 -17.81 -3.99
N ALA A 292 -1.20 -19.11 -3.98
CA ALA A 292 -2.21 -20.14 -4.13
C ALA A 292 -3.00 -20.29 -2.82
N SER A 293 -4.33 -20.24 -2.91
CA SER A 293 -5.21 -20.44 -1.78
C SER A 293 -6.36 -21.39 -2.11
N SER A 294 -6.84 -22.07 -1.09
CA SER A 294 -8.10 -22.81 -1.13
C SER A 294 -8.99 -22.35 0.01
N MET A 295 -10.29 -22.35 -0.25
CA MET A 295 -11.30 -21.92 0.71
C MET A 295 -12.53 -22.81 0.62
N ALA A 296 -13.10 -23.16 1.76
CA ALA A 296 -14.44 -23.73 1.87
C ALA A 296 -15.27 -22.92 2.85
N LYS A 297 -16.53 -22.71 2.52
CA LYS A 297 -17.45 -21.87 3.29
C LYS A 297 -18.82 -22.54 3.38
N ALA A 298 -19.40 -22.57 4.57
CA ALA A 298 -20.75 -23.06 4.79
C ALA A 298 -21.56 -22.08 5.65
N SER A 299 -22.84 -21.90 5.29
CA SER A 299 -23.78 -21.11 6.07
C SER A 299 -24.83 -22.01 6.70
N TYR A 300 -25.13 -21.78 7.96
CA TYR A 300 -26.05 -22.56 8.79
C TYR A 300 -27.07 -21.62 9.41
N ALA A 301 -28.34 -22.03 9.44
CA ALA A 301 -29.39 -21.21 10.02
C ALA A 301 -30.43 -22.06 10.76
N ALA A 302 -31.06 -21.45 11.75
CA ALA A 302 -32.27 -21.93 12.41
C ALA A 302 -33.00 -20.72 13.00
N ALA A 303 -34.25 -20.51 12.56
CA ALA A 303 -35.06 -19.34 12.92
C ALA A 303 -34.30 -18.02 12.67
N ASP A 304 -33.97 -17.28 13.72
CA ASP A 304 -33.26 -15.99 13.72
C ASP A 304 -31.74 -16.13 13.83
N LYS A 305 -31.23 -17.32 14.16
CA LYS A 305 -29.80 -17.60 14.35
C LYS A 305 -29.15 -17.94 13.04
N ARG A 306 -27.99 -17.32 12.77
CA ARG A 306 -27.14 -17.68 11.63
C ARG A 306 -25.70 -17.87 12.06
N VAL A 307 -25.07 -18.93 11.56
CA VAL A 307 -23.64 -19.21 11.73
C VAL A 307 -23.02 -19.44 10.36
N GLN A 308 -21.85 -18.87 10.13
CA GLN A 308 -21.07 -19.08 8.93
C GLN A 308 -19.70 -19.60 9.32
N LEU A 309 -19.34 -20.75 8.77
CA LEU A 309 -18.01 -21.34 8.91
C LEU A 309 -17.21 -21.11 7.64
N SER A 310 -15.94 -20.73 7.80
CA SER A 310 -14.99 -20.62 6.71
C SER A 310 -13.68 -21.32 7.07
N ILE A 311 -13.13 -22.07 6.14
CA ILE A 311 -11.80 -22.69 6.23
C ILE A 311 -10.98 -22.18 5.06
N THR A 312 -9.85 -21.55 5.34
CA THR A 312 -8.98 -20.95 4.33
C THR A 312 -7.56 -21.47 4.50
N ASP A 313 -6.96 -22.00 3.43
CA ASP A 313 -5.56 -22.39 3.41
C ASP A 313 -4.78 -21.49 2.44
N LEU A 314 -3.76 -20.82 2.97
CA LEU A 314 -2.90 -19.88 2.23
C LEU A 314 -1.60 -20.52 1.73
N GLY A 315 -1.57 -21.83 1.48
CA GLY A 315 -0.41 -22.49 0.86
C GLY A 315 0.79 -22.66 1.81
N GLY A 316 0.53 -22.93 3.10
CA GLY A 316 1.51 -23.39 4.09
C GLY A 316 2.42 -22.29 4.61
N THR A 317 3.33 -21.81 3.76
CA THR A 317 4.34 -20.81 4.14
C THR A 317 3.81 -19.39 4.11
N ALA A 318 2.83 -19.07 3.25
CA ALA A 318 2.14 -17.78 3.26
C ALA A 318 1.19 -17.67 4.49
N GLY A 319 0.58 -18.78 4.90
CA GLY A 319 -0.10 -18.90 6.19
C GLY A 319 0.85 -18.66 7.38
N LEU A 320 2.11 -19.11 7.29
CA LEU A 320 3.15 -18.81 8.28
C LEU A 320 3.55 -17.31 8.33
N ALA A 321 3.48 -16.59 7.21
CA ALA A 321 3.69 -15.14 7.20
C ALA A 321 2.51 -14.40 7.85
N ALA A 322 1.28 -14.86 7.63
CA ALA A 322 0.10 -14.38 8.35
C ALA A 322 0.19 -14.69 9.87
N LEU A 323 0.69 -15.87 10.24
CA LEU A 323 1.06 -16.25 11.62
C LEU A 323 2.02 -15.25 12.27
N ALA A 324 3.03 -14.74 11.55
CA ALA A 324 3.96 -13.73 12.10
C ALA A 324 3.29 -12.38 12.40
N GLY A 325 2.26 -12.00 11.62
CA GLY A 325 1.46 -10.81 11.89
C GLY A 325 0.54 -10.98 13.10
N TRP A 326 -0.13 -12.13 13.22
CA TRP A 326 -1.08 -12.40 14.32
C TRP A 326 -0.40 -12.83 15.62
N ALA A 327 0.72 -13.55 15.57
CA ALA A 327 1.45 -14.02 16.77
C ALA A 327 2.07 -12.88 17.60
N ASN A 328 2.28 -11.71 16.99
CA ASN A 328 2.71 -10.50 17.68
C ASN A 328 1.54 -9.57 18.07
N MET A 329 0.31 -9.89 17.67
CA MET A 329 -0.89 -9.15 18.04
C MET A 329 -1.53 -9.80 19.26
N THR A 330 -0.94 -9.60 20.44
CA THR A 330 -1.67 -9.80 21.70
C THR A 330 -2.57 -8.58 21.89
N MET A 331 -3.87 -8.73 21.62
CA MET A 331 -4.87 -7.69 21.87
C MET A 331 -5.83 -8.15 22.96
N ASP A 332 -6.04 -7.28 23.94
CA ASP A 332 -7.11 -7.40 24.92
C ASP A 332 -7.79 -6.04 24.99
N LYS A 333 -8.92 -5.93 24.29
CA LYS A 333 -9.67 -4.69 24.13
C LYS A 333 -11.11 -4.96 24.49
N GLU A 334 -11.52 -4.42 25.63
CA GLU A 334 -12.89 -4.47 26.09
C GLU A 334 -13.49 -3.06 26.11
N THR A 335 -14.68 -2.94 25.53
CA THR A 335 -15.50 -1.73 25.56
C THR A 335 -16.82 -2.02 26.29
N ALA A 336 -17.67 -1.00 26.45
CA ALA A 336 -18.99 -1.18 27.05
C ALA A 336 -19.87 -2.19 26.28
N GLU A 337 -19.69 -2.30 24.97
CA GLU A 337 -20.58 -3.09 24.09
C GLU A 337 -19.88 -4.28 23.42
N GLN A 338 -18.56 -4.24 23.26
CA GLN A 338 -17.81 -5.22 22.46
C GLN A 338 -16.52 -5.65 23.16
N VAL A 339 -16.15 -6.92 22.95
CA VAL A 339 -14.89 -7.53 23.39
C VAL A 339 -14.12 -7.99 22.16
N GLU A 340 -12.84 -7.65 22.10
CA GLU A 340 -11.89 -8.14 21.11
C GLU A 340 -10.66 -8.68 21.84
N LYS A 341 -10.37 -9.96 21.64
CA LYS A 341 -9.29 -10.66 22.32
C LYS A 341 -8.51 -11.54 21.35
N ALA A 342 -7.19 -11.47 21.39
CA ALA A 342 -6.30 -12.38 20.68
C ALA A 342 -5.33 -13.01 21.68
N TYR A 343 -5.28 -14.35 21.71
CA TYR A 343 -4.45 -15.10 22.65
C TYR A 343 -3.95 -16.41 22.04
N LYS A 344 -2.92 -16.98 22.65
CA LYS A 344 -2.43 -18.32 22.30
C LYS A 344 -3.18 -19.39 23.06
N GLN A 345 -3.68 -20.40 22.36
CA GLN A 345 -4.28 -21.61 22.92
C GLN A 345 -3.42 -22.80 22.49
N GLY A 346 -2.41 -23.14 23.31
CA GLY A 346 -1.34 -24.06 22.90
C GLY A 346 -0.49 -23.45 21.78
N GLU A 347 -0.28 -24.20 20.70
CA GLU A 347 0.44 -23.75 19.50
C GLU A 347 -0.45 -22.97 18.52
N ARG A 348 -1.76 -22.88 18.78
CA ARG A 348 -2.73 -22.16 17.94
C ARG A 348 -2.87 -20.72 18.42
N THR A 349 -3.16 -19.82 17.48
CA THR A 349 -3.56 -18.44 17.79
C THR A 349 -5.07 -18.32 17.62
N VAL A 350 -5.75 -17.84 18.65
CA VAL A 350 -7.21 -17.64 18.66
C VAL A 350 -7.52 -16.16 18.79
N ARG A 351 -8.41 -15.66 17.93
CA ARG A 351 -8.98 -14.32 18.00
C ARG A 351 -10.49 -14.42 18.19
N GLU A 352 -11.01 -13.64 19.12
CA GLU A 352 -12.42 -13.57 19.47
C GLU A 352 -12.85 -12.11 19.38
N GLU A 353 -13.92 -11.84 18.64
CA GLU A 353 -14.52 -10.53 18.51
C GLU A 353 -16.03 -10.70 18.68
N TYR A 354 -16.62 -10.16 19.75
CA TYR A 354 -18.06 -10.34 20.00
C TYR A 354 -18.69 -9.15 20.72
N ARG A 355 -19.97 -8.92 20.45
CA ARG A 355 -20.80 -7.98 21.22
C ARG A 355 -21.38 -8.67 22.45
N LYS A 356 -21.43 -7.94 23.57
CA LYS A 356 -21.94 -8.44 24.86
C LYS A 356 -23.44 -8.74 24.82
N ASP A 357 -24.17 -8.17 23.87
CA ASP A 357 -25.60 -8.43 23.63
C ASP A 357 -25.89 -9.71 22.83
N GLY A 358 -24.86 -10.42 22.35
CA GLY A 358 -25.00 -11.65 21.55
C GLY A 358 -25.48 -11.43 20.12
N SER A 359 -25.61 -10.17 19.66
CA SER A 359 -26.07 -9.87 18.30
C SER A 359 -25.07 -10.28 17.22
N HIS A 360 -23.77 -10.20 17.53
CA HIS A 360 -22.69 -10.57 16.64
C HIS A 360 -21.50 -11.17 17.40
N GLY A 361 -20.90 -12.21 16.82
CA GLY A 361 -19.68 -12.82 17.32
C GLY A 361 -18.85 -13.43 16.19
N GLU A 362 -17.54 -13.41 16.35
CA GLU A 362 -16.57 -13.95 15.43
C GLU A 362 -15.46 -14.63 16.24
N VAL A 363 -15.14 -15.86 15.86
CA VAL A 363 -13.99 -16.58 16.42
C VAL A 363 -13.15 -17.08 15.26
N THR A 364 -11.88 -16.70 15.25
CA THR A 364 -10.92 -17.12 14.23
C THR A 364 -9.77 -17.86 14.89
N VAL A 365 -9.48 -19.05 14.39
CA VAL A 365 -8.41 -19.92 14.85
C VAL A 365 -7.40 -20.12 13.73
N LEU A 366 -6.15 -19.82 14.03
CA LEU A 366 -5.03 -20.05 13.14
C LEU A 366 -4.29 -21.31 13.59
N LEU A 367 -4.34 -22.31 12.73
CA LEU A 367 -3.78 -23.63 12.94
C LEU A 367 -2.26 -23.64 12.67
N THR A 368 -1.56 -24.57 13.29
CA THR A 368 -0.08 -24.67 13.21
C THR A 368 0.42 -24.94 11.79
N ASN A 369 -0.41 -25.55 10.94
CA ASN A 369 -0.10 -25.83 9.54
C ASN A 369 -0.42 -24.66 8.58
N GLY A 370 -0.83 -23.50 9.10
CA GLY A 370 -1.14 -22.28 8.34
C GLY A 370 -2.57 -22.19 7.79
N VAL A 371 -3.46 -23.12 8.19
CA VAL A 371 -4.89 -23.07 7.87
C VAL A 371 -5.61 -22.14 8.85
N ILE A 372 -6.52 -21.33 8.34
CA ILE A 372 -7.37 -20.42 9.12
C ILE A 372 -8.78 -21.01 9.15
N VAL A 373 -9.35 -21.14 10.34
CA VAL A 373 -10.73 -21.56 10.56
C VAL A 373 -11.48 -20.44 11.26
N GLU A 374 -12.61 -20.01 10.69
CA GLU A 374 -13.39 -18.88 11.16
C GLU A 374 -14.85 -19.29 11.37
N ALA A 375 -15.45 -18.82 12.47
CA ALA A 375 -16.87 -18.94 12.76
C ALA A 375 -17.47 -17.56 13.05
N LYS A 376 -18.41 -17.13 12.20
CA LYS A 376 -19.17 -15.88 12.34
C LYS A 376 -20.62 -16.16 12.71
N GLY A 377 -21.10 -15.52 13.77
CA GLY A 377 -22.45 -15.65 14.30
C GLY A 377 -23.25 -14.36 14.22
N GLN A 378 -24.54 -14.50 13.94
CA GLN A 378 -25.56 -13.47 14.16
C GLN A 378 -26.64 -14.04 15.08
N GLN A 379 -26.93 -13.33 16.17
CA GLN A 379 -27.83 -13.80 17.24
C GLN A 379 -27.36 -15.13 17.89
N VAL A 380 -26.03 -15.30 18.01
CA VAL A 380 -25.40 -16.51 18.53
C VAL A 380 -24.29 -16.11 19.51
N ASP A 381 -24.29 -16.71 20.69
CA ASP A 381 -23.27 -16.45 21.70
C ASP A 381 -21.90 -17.05 21.34
N LEU A 382 -20.86 -16.57 22.02
CA LEU A 382 -19.49 -17.01 21.82
C LEU A 382 -19.29 -18.51 22.09
N ALA A 383 -20.01 -19.08 23.07
CA ALA A 383 -19.86 -20.49 23.44
C ALA A 383 -20.36 -21.41 22.32
N ALA A 384 -21.46 -21.05 21.67
CA ALA A 384 -21.97 -21.75 20.50
C ALA A 384 -21.03 -21.64 19.29
N LEU A 385 -20.39 -20.48 19.08
CA LEU A 385 -19.38 -20.32 18.02
C LEU A 385 -18.13 -21.17 18.26
N LYS A 386 -17.66 -21.28 19.51
CA LYS A 386 -16.56 -22.18 19.88
C LYS A 386 -16.91 -23.65 19.63
N LYS A 387 -18.11 -24.08 20.05
CA LYS A 387 -18.62 -25.42 19.74
C LYS A 387 -18.72 -25.68 18.23
N ALA A 388 -19.09 -24.67 17.45
CA ALA A 388 -19.14 -24.78 16.00
C ALA A 388 -17.76 -24.99 15.38
N LEU A 389 -16.72 -24.31 15.89
CA LEU A 389 -15.34 -24.53 15.49
C LEU A 389 -14.83 -25.92 15.89
N ASP A 390 -15.15 -26.38 17.09
CA ASP A 390 -14.77 -27.71 17.56
C ASP A 390 -15.39 -28.81 16.67
N ALA A 391 -16.61 -28.59 16.17
CA ALA A 391 -17.31 -29.51 15.26
C ALA A 391 -16.61 -29.68 13.89
N VAL A 392 -15.76 -28.72 13.48
CA VAL A 392 -14.94 -28.81 12.26
C VAL A 392 -13.79 -29.83 12.44
N GLY A 393 -13.43 -30.15 13.68
CA GLY A 393 -12.33 -31.08 13.97
C GLY A 393 -10.97 -30.48 13.64
N LEU A 394 -10.60 -29.41 14.36
CA LEU A 394 -9.37 -28.64 14.14
C LEU A 394 -8.09 -29.50 14.09
N ASP A 395 -8.01 -30.55 14.92
CA ASP A 395 -6.86 -31.47 14.93
C ASP A 395 -6.75 -32.27 13.62
N LYS A 396 -7.89 -32.64 13.03
CA LYS A 396 -7.93 -33.37 11.75
C LYS A 396 -7.47 -32.46 10.62
N LEU A 397 -7.94 -31.20 10.63
CA LEU A 397 -7.52 -30.17 9.67
C LEU A 397 -6.01 -29.89 9.76
N GLU A 398 -5.45 -29.87 10.97
CA GLU A 398 -4.00 -29.73 11.19
C GLU A 398 -3.22 -30.90 10.60
N ALA A 399 -3.75 -32.11 10.72
CA ALA A 399 -3.13 -33.34 10.24
C ALA A 399 -3.29 -33.60 8.73
N ILE A 400 -4.08 -32.81 8.00
CA ILE A 400 -4.26 -32.99 6.55
C ILE A 400 -2.91 -32.83 5.85
N LYS A 401 -2.48 -33.89 5.16
CA LYS A 401 -1.29 -33.85 4.32
C LYS A 401 -1.58 -33.02 3.07
N ARG A 402 -0.81 -31.96 2.89
CA ARG A 402 -0.80 -31.19 1.63
C ARG A 402 -0.36 -32.11 0.48
N PRO A 403 -0.93 -31.97 -0.73
CA PRO A 403 -0.51 -32.76 -1.87
C PRO A 403 1.00 -32.59 -2.12
N ALA A 404 1.68 -33.71 -2.38
CA ALA A 404 3.09 -33.70 -2.72
C ALA A 404 3.28 -33.08 -4.10
N LYS A 405 4.34 -32.29 -4.25
CA LYS A 405 4.71 -31.63 -5.51
C LYS A 405 4.80 -32.65 -6.64
N ALA A 406 3.97 -32.51 -7.67
CA ALA A 406 4.16 -33.13 -8.97
C ALA A 406 5.26 -32.40 -9.77
#